data_AF-A0A1E1WC03-F1
#
_entry.id   AF-A0A1E1WC03-F1
#
_cell.length_a   1.000
_cell.length_b   1.000
_cell.length_c   1.000
_cell.angle_alpha   90.00
_cell.angle_beta   90.00
_cell.angle_gamma   90.00
#
_symmetry.space_group_name_H-M   'P 1'
#
loop_
_entity.id
_entity.type
_entity.pdbx_description
1 polymer ?
#
loop_
_entity_poly.entity_id
_entity_poly.type
_entity_poly.pdbx_seq_one_letter_code
_entity_poly.pdbx_strand_id
1 'polypeptide(L)'
;MACLASFTARLATNDGARCVCPQQCVDALFKEISTDDQFWVKGPFVNHGSVRFVMQPPRTRYTREIVFHFQDLVVSFGGAAGLFLGASFISFVEIFYFVMERAVRLCGIEGAKGDENIQKETSNKQVPFEMTRMMALNTVLEKERKYESRRRENMY
;
A
#
# COMPACT_ATOMS: atom_id res chain seq x y z
N MET A 1 -36.92 24.88 21.33
CA MET A 1 -35.46 25.06 21.51
C MET A 1 -35.06 25.50 22.93
N ALA A 2 -35.92 26.11 23.75
CA ALA A 2 -35.55 26.59 25.09
C ALA A 2 -35.14 25.51 26.11
N CYS A 3 -35.69 24.29 26.01
CA CYS A 3 -35.39 23.19 26.94
C CYS A 3 -33.93 22.70 26.85
N LEU A 4 -33.31 22.74 25.67
CA LEU A 4 -31.88 22.38 25.53
C LEU A 4 -30.95 23.49 26.03
N ALA A 5 -31.40 24.75 26.01
CA ALA A 5 -30.59 25.89 26.45
C ALA A 5 -30.25 25.84 27.95
N SER A 6 -31.15 25.30 28.79
CA SER A 6 -30.93 25.16 30.23
C SER A 6 -29.83 24.16 30.59
N PHE A 7 -29.43 23.29 29.66
CA PHE A 7 -28.39 22.27 29.87
C PHE A 7 -27.09 22.57 29.12
N THR A 8 -26.95 23.77 28.54
CA THR A 8 -25.77 24.18 27.76
C THR A 8 -24.44 23.98 28.50
N ALA A 9 -24.39 24.30 29.80
CA ALA A 9 -23.20 24.10 30.61
C ALA A 9 -22.81 22.60 30.72
N ARG A 10 -23.81 21.72 30.89
CA ARG A 10 -23.58 20.26 30.94
C ARG A 10 -23.16 19.68 29.59
N LEU A 11 -23.76 20.15 28.50
CA LEU A 11 -23.42 19.69 27.15
C LEU A 11 -22.05 20.21 26.70
N ALA A 12 -21.67 21.43 27.06
CA ALA A 12 -20.36 22.01 26.73
C ALA A 12 -19.21 21.26 27.38
N THR A 13 -19.39 20.77 28.61
CA THR A 13 -18.39 19.99 29.34
C THR A 13 -18.60 18.49 29.27
N ASN A 14 -19.57 18.03 28.46
CA ASN A 14 -20.05 16.64 28.41
C ASN A 14 -20.17 15.98 29.79
N ASP A 15 -20.82 16.64 30.75
CA ASP A 15 -20.97 16.15 32.12
C ASP A 15 -19.65 15.75 32.83
N GLY A 16 -18.52 16.35 32.42
CA GLY A 16 -17.18 16.04 32.95
C GLY A 16 -16.57 14.75 32.39
N ALA A 17 -17.23 14.10 31.42
CA ALA A 17 -16.66 12.98 30.70
C ALA A 17 -15.54 13.46 29.77
N ARG A 18 -14.37 12.83 29.88
CA ARG A 18 -13.23 13.12 29.00
C ARG A 18 -13.47 12.51 27.62
N CYS A 19 -13.97 13.32 26.68
CA CYS A 19 -13.97 12.95 25.28
C CYS A 19 -12.58 13.12 24.68
N VAL A 20 -12.02 12.03 24.15
CA VAL A 20 -10.83 12.11 23.30
C VAL A 20 -11.33 12.32 21.87
N CYS A 21 -11.39 13.58 21.44
CA CYS A 21 -11.70 13.93 20.06
C CYS A 21 -10.40 13.93 19.24
N PRO A 22 -10.14 12.91 18.39
CA PRO A 22 -9.00 12.96 17.49
C PRO A 22 -9.19 14.11 16.50
N GLN A 23 -8.09 14.80 16.19
CA GLN A 23 -8.09 15.81 15.14
C GLN A 23 -8.33 15.15 13.78
N GLN A 24 -9.06 15.85 12.90
CA GLN A 24 -9.31 15.38 11.55
C GLN A 24 -8.02 15.38 10.71
N CYS A 25 -7.88 14.41 9.80
CA CYS A 25 -6.71 14.29 8.92
C CYS A 25 -6.63 15.41 7.88
N VAL A 26 -7.80 15.94 7.48
CA VAL A 26 -7.93 17.02 6.52
C VAL A 26 -8.65 18.16 7.22
N ASP A 27 -7.92 19.25 7.46
CA ASP A 27 -8.47 20.44 8.10
C ASP A 27 -8.08 21.71 7.33
N ALA A 28 -8.94 22.73 7.40
CA ALA A 28 -8.74 24.04 6.84
C ALA A 28 -8.94 25.08 7.94
N LEU A 29 -7.85 25.72 8.35
CA LEU A 29 -7.87 26.77 9.36
C LEU A 29 -7.83 28.15 8.68
N PHE A 30 -8.89 28.94 8.87
CA PHE A 30 -8.97 30.33 8.43
C PHE A 30 -8.53 31.22 9.58
N LYS A 31 -7.54 32.09 9.32
CA LYS A 31 -7.11 33.12 10.27
C LYS A 31 -7.62 34.47 9.80
N GLU A 32 -8.09 35.28 10.73
CA GLU A 32 -8.38 36.69 10.46
C GLU A 32 -7.07 37.43 10.14
N ILE A 33 -7.05 38.15 9.01
CA ILE A 33 -5.87 38.89 8.55
C ILE A 33 -6.02 40.37 8.88
N SER A 34 -7.21 40.92 8.71
CA SER A 34 -7.55 42.29 9.10
C SER A 34 -9.05 42.43 9.31
N THR A 35 -9.42 43.17 10.35
CA THR A 35 -10.79 43.54 10.68
C THR A 35 -10.89 45.06 10.58
N ASP A 36 -11.88 45.56 9.84
CA ASP A 36 -12.16 47.00 9.72
C ASP A 36 -13.59 47.25 10.21
N ASP A 37 -13.69 47.91 11.36
CA ASP A 37 -14.97 48.23 12.00
C ASP A 37 -15.34 49.69 11.69
N GLN A 38 -16.44 49.87 10.95
CA GLN A 38 -16.94 51.18 10.55
C GLN A 38 -18.29 51.45 11.22
N PHE A 39 -18.35 52.51 12.04
CA PHE A 39 -19.56 52.92 12.74
C PHE A 39 -20.26 54.06 12.00
N TRP A 40 -21.49 53.82 11.56
CA TRP A 40 -22.29 54.81 10.82
C TRP A 40 -23.10 55.67 11.78
N VAL A 41 -22.72 56.93 11.94
CA VAL A 41 -23.45 57.90 12.81
C VAL A 41 -24.66 58.50 12.08
N LYS A 42 -24.64 58.53 10.73
CA LYS A 42 -25.73 59.05 9.89
C LYS A 42 -25.87 58.18 8.64
N GLY A 43 -27.11 58.00 8.16
CA GLY A 43 -27.42 57.21 6.98
C GLY A 43 -28.28 55.96 7.28
N PRO A 44 -28.52 55.10 6.29
CA PRO A 44 -29.45 53.96 6.43
C PRO A 44 -28.94 52.84 7.36
N PHE A 45 -27.66 52.85 7.74
CA PHE A 45 -27.02 51.78 8.52
C PHE A 45 -26.90 52.07 10.03
N VAL A 46 -27.58 53.10 10.55
CA VAL A 46 -27.53 53.43 11.99
C VAL A 46 -28.18 52.32 12.85
N ASN A 47 -29.24 51.69 12.33
CA ASN A 47 -29.97 50.60 13.02
C ASN A 47 -29.65 49.20 12.45
N HIS A 48 -28.72 49.10 11.49
CA HIS A 48 -28.42 47.87 10.78
C HIS A 48 -26.91 47.62 10.71
N GLY A 49 -26.46 46.45 11.17
CA GLY A 49 -25.08 46.03 10.98
C GLY A 49 -24.87 45.37 9.61
N SER A 50 -23.80 45.72 8.91
CA SER A 50 -23.35 45.02 7.70
C SER A 50 -21.99 44.38 7.95
N VAL A 51 -21.86 43.08 7.73
CA VAL A 51 -20.58 42.37 7.82
C VAL A 51 -20.13 41.96 6.43
N ARG A 52 -18.90 42.33 6.07
CA ARG A 52 -18.29 41.96 4.79
C ARG A 52 -17.11 41.04 5.03
N PHE A 53 -17.22 39.80 4.58
CA PHE A 53 -16.11 38.85 4.59
C PHE A 53 -15.36 38.89 3.26
N VAL A 54 -14.04 39.07 3.31
CA VAL A 54 -13.16 38.94 2.14
C VAL A 54 -12.22 37.78 2.40
N MET A 55 -12.41 36.69 1.66
CA MET A 55 -11.59 35.48 1.79
C MET A 55 -10.43 35.52 0.80
N GLN A 56 -9.20 35.33 1.29
CA GLN A 56 -8.01 35.17 0.47
C GLN A 56 -7.71 33.68 0.28
N PRO A 57 -7.26 33.22 -0.91
CA PRO A 57 -6.87 31.82 -1.09
C PRO A 57 -5.75 31.39 -0.13
N PRO A 58 -5.73 30.12 0.30
CA PRO A 58 -4.77 29.62 1.27
C PRO A 58 -3.35 29.74 0.73
N ARG A 59 -2.45 30.35 1.53
CA ARG A 59 -1.04 30.57 1.17
C ARG A 59 -0.12 29.39 1.53
N THR A 60 -0.55 28.54 2.46
CA THR A 60 0.27 27.46 3.03
C THR A 60 -0.55 26.19 3.14
N ARG A 61 0.02 25.05 2.72
CA ARG A 61 -0.55 23.71 2.90
C ARG A 61 0.45 22.86 3.67
N TYR A 62 0.01 22.31 4.80
CA TYR A 62 0.81 21.34 5.56
C TYR A 62 0.34 19.93 5.20
N THR A 63 1.26 19.10 4.71
CA THR A 63 1.03 17.67 4.47
C THR A 63 1.93 16.87 5.41
N ARG A 64 1.41 15.76 5.93
CA ARG A 64 2.21 14.77 6.64
C ARG A 64 2.50 13.63 5.67
N GLU A 65 3.78 13.39 5.44
CA GLU A 65 4.26 12.31 4.59
C GLU A 65 5.09 11.35 5.45
N ILE A 66 4.97 10.05 5.16
CA ILE A 66 5.70 9.01 5.87
C ILE A 66 7.09 8.96 5.25
N VAL A 67 8.11 9.37 6.03
CA VAL A 67 9.48 9.50 5.53
C VAL A 67 10.15 8.15 5.25
N PHE A 68 9.60 7.06 5.81
CA PHE A 68 10.19 5.74 5.68
C PHE A 68 9.11 4.69 5.50
N HIS A 69 9.02 4.14 4.29
CA HIS A 69 8.10 3.05 3.98
C HIS A 69 8.77 1.69 4.14
N PHE A 70 7.96 0.65 4.33
CA PHE A 70 8.46 -0.73 4.38
C PHE A 70 9.24 -1.11 3.12
N GLN A 71 8.87 -0.55 1.96
CA GLN A 71 9.60 -0.75 0.72
C GLN A 71 11.05 -0.22 0.83
N ASP A 72 11.24 0.96 1.40
CA ASP A 72 12.58 1.57 1.58
C ASP A 72 13.43 0.76 2.57
N LEU A 73 12.79 0.18 3.59
CA LEU A 73 13.43 -0.78 4.50
C LEU A 73 13.91 -2.02 3.75
N VAL A 74 13.02 -2.66 2.97
CA VAL A 74 13.36 -3.90 2.27
C VAL A 74 14.43 -3.67 1.21
N VAL A 75 14.39 -2.54 0.50
CA VAL A 75 15.39 -2.17 -0.50
C VAL A 75 16.76 -1.93 0.14
N SER A 76 16.82 -1.14 1.22
CA SER A 76 18.09 -0.86 1.90
C SER A 76 18.70 -2.09 2.57
N PHE A 77 17.88 -2.88 3.27
CA PHE A 77 18.32 -4.13 3.89
C PHE A 77 18.72 -5.18 2.85
N GLY A 78 17.93 -5.33 1.78
CA GLY A 78 18.23 -6.24 0.68
C GLY A 78 19.51 -5.86 -0.06
N GLY A 79 19.76 -4.56 -0.26
CA GLY A 79 21.00 -4.05 -0.84
C GLY A 79 22.21 -4.36 0.05
N ALA A 80 22.10 -4.12 1.37
CA ALA A 80 23.16 -4.47 2.31
C ALA A 80 23.41 -5.99 2.38
N ALA A 81 22.35 -6.80 2.51
CA ALA A 81 22.46 -8.26 2.54
C ALA A 81 23.06 -8.82 1.24
N GLY A 82 22.63 -8.30 0.08
CA GLY A 82 23.17 -8.69 -1.22
C GLY A 82 24.64 -8.32 -1.40
N LEU A 83 25.08 -7.15 -0.91
CA LEU A 83 26.47 -6.70 -1.03
C LEU A 83 27.41 -7.40 -0.04
N PHE A 84 27.00 -7.57 1.21
CA PHE A 84 27.85 -8.12 2.28
C PHE A 84 27.84 -9.65 2.34
N LEU A 85 26.69 -10.30 2.12
CA LEU A 85 26.56 -11.76 2.18
C LEU A 85 26.64 -12.41 0.79
N GLY A 86 26.46 -11.64 -0.29
CA GLY A 86 26.31 -12.19 -1.64
C GLY A 86 25.05 -13.06 -1.81
N ALA A 87 24.13 -13.01 -0.83
CA ALA A 87 22.95 -13.85 -0.77
C ALA A 87 21.73 -13.10 -1.30
N SER A 88 20.88 -13.79 -2.06
CA SER A 88 19.63 -13.27 -2.60
C SER A 88 18.42 -13.92 -1.92
N PHE A 89 17.21 -13.44 -2.21
CA PHE A 89 15.96 -14.00 -1.67
C PHE A 89 15.84 -15.52 -1.91
N ILE A 90 16.31 -16.02 -3.06
CA ILE A 90 16.33 -17.45 -3.38
C ILE A 90 17.18 -18.24 -2.38
N SER A 91 18.38 -17.74 -2.07
CA SER A 91 19.28 -18.36 -1.08
C SER A 91 18.65 -18.38 0.32
N PHE A 92 17.90 -17.33 0.67
CA PHE A 92 17.17 -17.29 1.94
C PHE A 92 16.08 -18.37 2.01
N VAL A 93 15.30 -18.54 0.94
CA VAL A 93 14.27 -19.59 0.85
C VAL A 93 14.87 -20.99 0.94
N GLU A 94 16.01 -21.23 0.28
CA GLU A 94 16.70 -22.52 0.32
C GLU A 94 17.20 -22.87 1.73
N ILE A 95 17.86 -21.91 2.39
CA ILE A 95 18.30 -22.08 3.79
C ILE A 95 17.10 -22.32 4.69
N PHE A 96 16.01 -21.56 4.52
CA PHE A 96 14.80 -21.72 5.30
C PHE A 96 14.19 -23.11 5.12
N TYR A 97 14.13 -23.63 3.89
CA TYR A 97 13.62 -24.97 3.61
C TYR A 97 14.47 -26.05 4.28
N PHE A 98 15.80 -25.92 4.19
CA PHE A 98 16.73 -26.86 4.82
C PHE A 98 16.66 -26.82 6.35
N VAL A 99 16.55 -25.63 6.93
CA VAL A 99 16.40 -25.43 8.38
C VAL A 99 15.06 -25.97 8.86
N MET A 100 13.96 -25.74 8.14
CA MET A 100 12.64 -26.25 8.51
C MET A 100 12.57 -27.78 8.42
N GLU A 101 13.10 -28.39 7.36
CA GLU A 101 13.19 -29.85 7.24
C GLU A 101 14.03 -30.45 8.39
N ARG A 102 15.17 -29.82 8.70
CA ARG A 102 16.04 -30.23 9.81
C ARG A 102 15.35 -30.06 11.16
N ALA A 103 14.63 -28.96 11.38
CA ALA A 103 13.91 -28.68 12.61
C ALA A 103 12.74 -29.64 12.83
N VAL A 104 11.97 -29.98 11.79
CA VAL A 104 10.91 -31.00 11.86
C VAL A 104 11.49 -32.38 12.22
N ARG A 105 12.62 -32.75 11.62
CA ARG A 105 13.32 -34.02 11.95
C ARG A 105 13.93 -34.02 13.35
N LEU A 106 14.39 -32.88 13.87
CA LEU A 106 14.98 -32.78 15.21
C LEU A 106 13.93 -32.66 16.33
N CYS A 107 12.85 -31.93 16.11
CA CYS A 107 11.84 -31.69 17.14
C CYS A 107 10.73 -32.74 17.17
N GLY A 108 10.64 -33.66 16.20
CA GLY A 108 9.66 -34.76 16.25
C GLY A 108 8.23 -34.31 16.51
N ILE A 109 7.85 -33.11 16.04
CA ILE A 109 6.48 -32.61 16.18
C ILE A 109 5.68 -33.27 15.07
N GLU A 110 5.01 -34.37 15.39
CA GLU A 110 3.78 -34.71 14.70
C GLU A 110 2.79 -33.56 14.93
N GLY A 111 2.67 -32.68 13.93
CA GLY A 111 1.55 -31.76 13.80
C GLY A 111 1.76 -30.32 14.29
N ALA A 112 2.06 -29.43 13.34
CA ALA A 112 1.37 -28.15 13.24
C ALA A 112 1.03 -27.91 11.76
N LYS A 113 -0.11 -28.46 11.34
CA LYS A 113 -0.85 -27.93 10.19
C LYS A 113 -1.42 -26.57 10.59
N GLY A 114 -1.15 -25.55 9.80
CA GLY A 114 -1.75 -24.21 9.84
C GLY A 114 -0.80 -23.25 9.11
N ASP A 115 -1.05 -22.75 7.90
CA ASP A 115 -2.26 -22.63 7.12
C ASP A 115 -2.09 -23.21 5.71
N GLU A 116 -2.97 -24.13 5.33
CA GLU A 116 -3.39 -24.23 3.94
C GLU A 116 -4.48 -23.18 3.75
N ASN A 117 -4.17 -22.08 3.05
CA ASN A 117 -5.04 -21.45 2.04
C ASN A 117 -4.42 -20.13 1.51
N ILE A 118 -3.24 -20.21 0.91
CA ILE A 118 -2.95 -19.48 -0.33
C ILE A 118 -2.32 -20.49 -1.29
N GLN A 119 -3.19 -21.04 -2.13
CA GLN A 119 -2.87 -21.64 -3.42
C GLN A 119 -1.88 -22.82 -3.36
N LYS A 120 -2.44 -24.01 -3.09
CA LYS A 120 -2.07 -25.20 -3.86
C LYS A 120 -2.42 -24.96 -5.34
N GLU A 121 -1.66 -24.11 -6.03
CA GLU A 121 -1.21 -24.53 -7.33
C GLU A 121 0.01 -25.38 -7.04
N THR A 122 -0.16 -26.69 -7.20
CA THR A 122 0.86 -27.45 -7.93
C THR A 122 1.38 -26.55 -9.04
N SER A 123 2.50 -25.86 -8.82
CA SER A 123 3.31 -25.35 -9.91
C SER A 123 3.85 -26.61 -10.59
N ASN A 124 2.98 -27.21 -11.41
CA ASN A 124 3.37 -27.64 -12.74
C ASN A 124 4.45 -26.66 -13.17
N LYS A 125 5.70 -27.12 -13.21
CA LYS A 125 6.83 -26.30 -13.64
C LYS A 125 6.37 -25.59 -14.88
N GLN A 126 6.02 -24.31 -14.76
CA GLN A 126 5.53 -23.56 -15.89
C GLN A 126 6.76 -23.35 -16.74
N VAL A 127 6.96 -24.28 -17.67
CA VAL A 127 8.03 -24.25 -18.63
C VAL A 127 7.96 -22.83 -19.23
N PRO A 128 9.01 -22.02 -19.09
CA PRO A 128 8.94 -20.62 -19.49
C PRO A 128 8.50 -20.56 -20.94
N PHE A 129 7.64 -19.59 -21.28
CA PHE A 129 7.02 -19.49 -22.61
C PHE A 129 8.04 -19.63 -23.75
N GLU A 130 9.25 -19.11 -23.55
CA GLU A 130 10.39 -19.24 -24.45
C GLU A 130 10.80 -20.71 -24.72
N MET A 131 10.84 -21.55 -23.68
CA MET A 131 11.23 -22.96 -23.78
C MET A 131 10.16 -23.80 -24.51
N THR A 132 8.87 -23.47 -24.33
CA THR A 132 7.76 -24.12 -25.06
C THR A 132 7.82 -23.81 -26.55
N ARG A 133 8.15 -22.56 -26.91
CA ARG A 133 8.32 -22.14 -28.31
C ARG A 133 9.52 -22.84 -28.96
N MET A 134 10.62 -23.00 -28.24
CA MET A 134 11.78 -23.77 -28.72
C MET A 134 11.46 -25.25 -28.93
N MET A 135 10.70 -25.89 -28.01
CA MET A 135 10.27 -27.28 -28.19
C MET A 135 9.37 -27.44 -29.42
N ALA A 136 8.38 -26.56 -29.60
CA ALA A 136 7.50 -26.60 -30.77
C ALA A 136 8.31 -26.48 -32.08
N LEU A 137 9.28 -25.56 -32.15
CA LEU A 137 10.14 -25.40 -33.31
C LEU A 137 10.98 -26.65 -33.59
N ASN A 138 11.61 -27.23 -32.55
CA ASN A 138 12.40 -28.45 -32.68
C ASN A 138 11.55 -29.61 -33.23
N THR A 139 10.31 -29.75 -32.78
CA THR A 139 9.42 -30.80 -33.29
C THR A 139 9.08 -30.64 -34.77
N VAL A 140 8.93 -29.40 -35.26
CA VAL A 140 8.68 -29.13 -36.68
C VAL A 140 9.93 -29.44 -37.50
N LEU A 141 11.10 -29.00 -37.05
CA LEU A 141 12.37 -29.28 -37.71
C LEU A 141 12.68 -30.79 -37.77
N GLU A 142 12.38 -31.53 -36.72
CA GLU A 142 12.51 -32.99 -36.72
C GLU A 142 11.57 -33.67 -37.71
N LYS A 143 10.34 -33.16 -37.85
CA LYS A 143 9.38 -33.67 -38.84
C LYS A 143 9.87 -33.43 -40.26
N GLU A 144 10.37 -32.22 -40.56
CA GLU A 144 10.96 -31.89 -41.86
C GLU A 144 12.16 -32.77 -42.17
N ARG A 145 13.09 -32.93 -41.21
CA ARG A 145 14.26 -33.81 -41.37
C ARG A 145 13.85 -35.26 -41.65
N LYS A 146 12.81 -35.77 -40.98
CA LYS A 146 12.25 -37.11 -41.23
C LYS A 146 11.51 -37.24 -42.56
N TYR A 147 10.95 -36.16 -43.08
CA TYR A 147 10.32 -36.16 -44.41
C TYR A 147 11.38 -36.18 -45.51
N GLU A 148 12.42 -35.34 -45.38
CA GLU A 148 13.55 -35.33 -46.31
C GLU A 148 14.29 -36.67 -46.35
N SER A 149 14.55 -37.29 -45.20
CA SER A 149 15.21 -38.60 -45.16
C SER A 149 14.40 -39.66 -45.91
N ARG A 150 13.08 -39.69 -45.68
CA ARG A 150 12.16 -40.63 -46.35
C ARG A 150 12.02 -40.34 -47.84
N ARG A 151 12.06 -39.07 -48.23
CA ARG A 151 12.05 -38.66 -49.64
C ARG A 151 13.33 -39.09 -50.36
N ARG A 152 14.49 -39.02 -49.70
CA ARG A 152 15.76 -39.54 -50.26
C ARG A 152 15.74 -41.06 -50.41
N GLU A 153 15.18 -41.79 -49.45
CA GLU A 153 15.03 -43.25 -49.54
C GLU A 153 14.14 -43.67 -50.72
N ASN A 154 13.06 -42.94 -51.00
CA ASN A 154 12.13 -43.26 -52.09
C ASN A 154 12.62 -42.82 -53.49
N MET A 155 13.77 -42.17 -53.61
CA MET A 155 14.34 -41.69 -54.88
C MET A 155 15.43 -42.61 -55.45
N TYR A 156 15.74 -43.73 -54.78
CA TYR A 156 16.66 -44.79 -55.21
C TYR A 156 15.93 -46.11 -55.46
#